data_AF-A0A8S3DZ70-F1
#
_entry.id   AF-A0A8S3DZ70-F1
#
_cell.length_a   1.000
_cell.length_b   1.000
_cell.length_c   1.000
_cell.angle_alpha   90.00
_cell.angle_beta   90.00
_cell.angle_gamma   90.00
#
_symmetry.space_group_name_H-M   'P 1'
#
loop_
_entity.id
_entity.type
_entity.pdbx_description
1 polymer ?
#
loop_
_entity_poly.entity_id
_entity_poly.type
_entity_poly.pdbx_seq_one_letter_code
_entity_poly.pdbx_strand_id
1 'polypeptide(L)'
;ENGTSIFVDGNEYQIHVKTLFFVSDLPAKSLFTKTINFNGYFACTNCITEGTLLNKQIIYPYKYNNYQSRNHEDFVTIAAGVEKSNTNAKYHSSVIGIKGLSCLLKLFRYPDDIIHDYMHLICLNHVSTLLKRFTCILTKNDIDGIDSMLSNLHLPHDAHVKYIYSIKSVNDWKAKDSRLFILNVGLPILIQHLPELYSSHFSIYCMAIKILHCPRSFEEIELADTMIHYYCKNASTIYDQKIELYSLHAHLHLPNQVLNHGAMAFTSSFCFESAIRHVKKKAHGTKHLGSQISFWYDIESIVITKKSEPPSRFLINEIKLNSSILNPYKKKLNENLNILQHDALKIQFYLRFKDKFVTYHSVLYDKRFSCNSYLVSYNDQHHQIQYGNIILFYSLENQYYSLIQQFRRTNIRISDELNIPEKFKNILDSFYPICSLNDEFIIIQAGNIRSKCISVPFKQYECISERRINYEHD
;
A
#
# COMPACT_ATOMS: atom_id res chain seq x y z
N GLU A 1 24.34 -11.93 -19.24
CA GLU A 1 24.14 -11.08 -20.44
C GLU A 1 23.65 -11.91 -21.61
N ASN A 2 24.28 -13.04 -21.91
CA ASN A 2 23.76 -14.01 -22.87
C ASN A 2 22.55 -14.73 -22.24
N GLY A 3 21.34 -14.47 -22.73
CA GLY A 3 20.12 -15.13 -22.27
C GLY A 3 20.14 -16.64 -22.54
N THR A 4 19.11 -17.35 -22.10
CA THR A 4 18.89 -18.76 -22.43
C THR A 4 17.72 -18.88 -23.39
N SER A 5 17.88 -19.61 -24.48
CA SER A 5 16.78 -19.95 -25.38
C SER A 5 15.90 -21.06 -24.79
N ILE A 6 14.59 -20.86 -24.81
CA ILE A 6 13.59 -21.92 -24.57
C ILE A 6 12.68 -22.09 -25.78
N PHE A 7 12.18 -23.31 -26.00
CA PHE A 7 11.20 -23.59 -27.04
C PHE A 7 9.81 -23.81 -26.42
N VAL A 8 8.82 -23.03 -26.84
CA VAL A 8 7.41 -23.19 -26.45
C VAL A 8 6.58 -23.30 -27.73
N ASP A 9 5.86 -24.40 -27.89
CA ASP A 9 5.04 -24.72 -29.07
C ASP A 9 5.78 -24.57 -30.42
N GLY A 10 7.06 -24.93 -30.43
CA GLY A 10 7.92 -24.86 -31.62
C GLY A 10 8.54 -23.48 -31.90
N ASN A 11 8.20 -22.45 -31.12
CA ASN A 11 8.80 -21.12 -31.21
C ASN A 11 9.95 -20.97 -30.21
N GLU A 12 11.07 -20.40 -30.67
CA GLU A 12 12.21 -20.07 -29.81
C GLU A 12 12.00 -18.70 -29.13
N TYR A 13 12.18 -18.67 -27.80
CA TYR A 13 12.15 -17.46 -26.99
C TYR A 13 13.49 -17.28 -26.27
N GLN A 14 14.09 -16.11 -26.42
CA GLN A 14 15.25 -15.69 -25.62
C GLN A 14 14.78 -15.19 -24.25
N ILE A 15 15.25 -15.83 -23.19
CA ILE A 15 14.98 -15.43 -21.80
C ILE A 15 16.23 -14.82 -21.18
N HIS A 16 16.09 -13.61 -20.65
CA HIS A 16 17.11 -12.97 -19.82
C HIS A 16 16.61 -12.88 -18.38
N VAL A 17 17.41 -13.40 -17.44
CA VAL A 17 17.17 -13.25 -16.01
C VAL A 17 18.06 -12.13 -15.49
N LYS A 18 17.46 -11.12 -14.87
CA LYS A 18 18.16 -10.01 -14.23
C LYS A 18 17.62 -9.81 -12.82
N THR A 19 18.52 -9.66 -11.85
CA THR A 19 18.13 -9.21 -10.51
C THR A 19 17.84 -7.71 -10.56
N LEU A 20 16.65 -7.31 -10.12
CA LEU A 20 16.18 -5.93 -10.26
C LEU A 20 16.72 -5.02 -9.17
N PHE A 21 16.53 -5.40 -7.91
CA PHE A 21 16.93 -4.59 -6.76
C PHE A 21 17.15 -5.45 -5.52
N PHE A 22 17.83 -4.86 -4.54
CA PHE A 22 18.00 -5.39 -3.19
C PHE A 22 17.14 -4.59 -2.21
N VAL A 23 16.31 -5.29 -1.43
CA VAL A 23 15.43 -4.72 -0.41
C VAL A 23 15.66 -5.41 0.93
N SER A 24 15.76 -4.62 1.99
CA SER A 24 15.89 -5.11 3.36
C SER A 24 15.56 -4.00 4.37
N ASP A 25 15.48 -4.37 5.65
CA ASP A 25 15.52 -3.40 6.74
C ASP A 25 16.86 -2.63 6.80
N LEU A 26 16.93 -1.57 7.60
CA LEU A 26 18.11 -0.70 7.64
C LEU A 26 19.37 -1.37 8.23
N PRO A 27 19.28 -2.14 9.33
CA PRO A 27 20.44 -2.88 9.84
C PRO A 27 21.01 -3.86 8.83
N ALA A 28 20.17 -4.72 8.22
CA ALA A 28 20.65 -5.67 7.21
C ALA A 28 21.16 -4.94 5.97
N LYS A 29 20.50 -3.84 5.56
CA LYS A 29 20.97 -3.02 4.44
C LYS A 29 22.41 -2.60 4.66
N SER A 30 22.70 -1.94 5.78
CA SER A 30 24.06 -1.46 6.08
C SER A 30 25.11 -2.58 6.14
N LEU A 31 24.71 -3.75 6.66
CA LEU A 31 25.59 -4.92 6.75
C LEU A 31 25.96 -5.43 5.36
N PHE A 32 24.96 -5.66 4.52
CA PHE A 32 25.16 -6.21 3.18
C PHE A 32 25.76 -5.19 2.21
N THR A 33 25.43 -3.92 2.32
CA THR A 33 26.02 -2.86 1.47
C THR A 33 27.37 -2.37 1.96
N LYS A 34 27.87 -2.88 3.10
CA LYS A 34 29.10 -2.42 3.75
C LYS A 34 29.09 -0.91 3.98
N THR A 35 27.97 -0.38 4.48
CA THR A 35 27.84 1.03 4.87
C THR A 35 27.63 1.18 6.37
N ILE A 36 27.70 2.42 6.87
CA ILE A 36 27.34 2.73 8.24
C ILE A 36 25.84 2.59 8.48
N ASN A 37 25.46 2.32 9.73
CA ASN A 37 24.05 2.21 10.10
C ASN A 37 23.34 3.57 10.02
N PHE A 38 22.01 3.53 9.96
CA PHE A 38 21.09 4.69 9.84
C PHE A 38 21.29 5.82 10.86
N ASN A 39 21.97 5.52 11.98
CA ASN A 39 22.31 6.43 13.07
C ASN A 39 23.73 7.01 12.99
N GLY A 40 24.44 6.82 11.88
CA GLY A 40 25.71 7.49 11.58
C GLY A 40 25.52 8.82 10.84
N TYR A 41 26.59 9.60 10.69
CA TYR A 41 26.59 10.91 10.01
C TYR A 41 26.33 10.80 8.49
N PHE A 42 26.97 9.86 7.81
CA PHE A 42 26.80 9.62 6.36
C PHE A 42 26.04 8.32 6.08
N ALA A 43 24.88 8.12 6.72
CA ALA A 43 24.19 6.83 6.68
C ALA A 43 23.35 6.60 5.44
N CYS A 44 22.95 7.67 4.73
CA CYS A 44 22.13 7.54 3.54
C CYS A 44 22.86 6.72 2.48
N THR A 45 22.16 5.71 1.97
CA THR A 45 22.67 4.85 0.90
C THR A 45 22.52 5.52 -0.46
N ASN A 46 21.63 6.50 -0.62
CA ASN A 46 21.34 7.15 -1.91
C ASN A 46 22.07 8.49 -2.11
N CYS A 47 22.40 9.22 -1.04
CA CYS A 47 23.11 10.50 -1.13
C CYS A 47 24.23 10.63 -0.10
N ILE A 48 25.07 11.65 -0.26
CA ILE A 48 26.20 11.94 0.64
C ILE A 48 25.87 12.97 1.73
N THR A 49 24.58 13.26 1.96
CA THR A 49 24.16 14.21 3.01
C THR A 49 24.69 13.78 4.37
N GLU A 50 25.41 14.69 5.01
CA GLU A 50 25.87 14.56 6.39
C GLU A 50 24.73 14.93 7.36
N GLY A 51 24.46 14.04 8.31
CA GLY A 51 23.57 14.28 9.44
C GLY A 51 24.24 15.14 10.50
N THR A 52 23.43 15.68 11.42
CA THR A 52 23.88 16.52 12.53
C THR A 52 23.51 15.85 13.85
N LEU A 53 24.40 15.91 14.85
CA LEU A 53 24.11 15.43 16.18
C LEU A 53 23.21 16.43 16.93
N LEU A 54 22.00 16.00 17.28
CA LEU A 54 21.07 16.73 18.14
C LEU A 54 20.68 15.84 19.33
N ASN A 55 21.04 16.25 20.55
CA ASN A 55 20.65 15.56 21.80
C ASN A 55 20.90 14.04 21.79
N LYS A 56 22.12 13.62 21.42
CA LYS A 56 22.55 12.20 21.31
C LYS A 56 21.90 11.40 20.16
N GLN A 57 21.19 12.06 19.26
CA GLN A 57 20.57 11.45 18.08
C GLN A 57 21.08 12.15 16.81
N ILE A 58 21.38 11.38 15.76
CA ILE A 58 21.69 11.96 14.46
C ILE A 58 20.39 12.29 13.74
N ILE A 59 20.27 13.54 13.30
CA ILE A 59 19.19 14.05 12.44
C ILE A 59 19.75 14.44 11.06
N TYR A 60 18.87 14.56 10.08
CA TYR A 60 19.16 14.89 8.69
C TYR A 60 18.29 16.08 8.28
N PRO A 61 18.69 17.31 8.65
CA PRO A 61 17.90 18.50 8.38
C PRO A 61 17.57 18.66 6.91
N TYR A 62 16.35 19.07 6.61
CA TYR A 62 15.95 19.30 5.23
C TYR A 62 16.77 20.43 4.59
N LYS A 63 17.30 20.20 3.39
CA LYS A 63 18.04 21.18 2.59
C LYS A 63 17.56 21.10 1.14
N TYR A 64 16.74 22.07 0.73
CA TYR A 64 16.20 22.09 -0.64
C TYR A 64 17.30 22.00 -1.69
N ASN A 65 17.18 21.05 -2.63
CA ASN A 65 18.10 20.82 -3.74
C ASN A 65 19.58 20.62 -3.37
N ASN A 66 19.89 20.22 -2.13
CA ASN A 66 21.27 20.01 -1.67
C ASN A 66 21.56 18.52 -1.36
N TYR A 67 20.97 17.63 -2.16
CA TYR A 67 21.19 16.19 -2.06
C TYR A 67 22.07 15.76 -3.22
N GLN A 68 23.39 15.70 -2.97
CA GLN A 68 24.29 15.08 -3.94
C GLN A 68 24.10 13.56 -3.86
N SER A 69 23.49 12.99 -4.89
CA SER A 69 23.34 11.54 -5.04
C SER A 69 24.70 10.87 -5.09
N ARG A 70 24.79 9.66 -4.53
CA ARG A 70 25.96 8.80 -4.70
C ARG A 70 26.00 8.32 -6.14
N ASN A 71 27.20 8.19 -6.68
CA ASN A 71 27.45 7.57 -7.96
C ASN A 71 28.02 6.15 -7.77
N HIS A 72 27.73 5.23 -8.69
CA HIS A 72 28.20 3.84 -8.62
C HIS A 72 29.71 3.74 -8.72
N GLU A 73 30.30 4.39 -9.72
CA GLU A 73 31.74 4.31 -9.97
C GLU A 73 32.53 4.96 -8.81
N ASP A 74 32.01 6.05 -8.25
CA ASP A 74 32.59 6.70 -7.06
C ASP A 74 32.46 5.80 -5.82
N PHE A 75 31.30 5.16 -5.63
CA PHE A 75 31.08 4.23 -4.53
C PHE A 75 32.09 3.09 -4.57
N VAL A 76 32.27 2.46 -5.74
CA VAL A 76 33.22 1.34 -5.92
C VAL A 76 34.66 1.80 -5.65
N THR A 77 35.03 2.98 -6.16
CA THR A 77 36.38 3.54 -5.97
C THR A 77 36.66 3.80 -4.49
N ILE A 78 35.73 4.46 -3.78
CA ILE A 78 35.86 4.72 -2.33
C ILE A 78 35.88 3.39 -1.56
N ALA A 79 34.99 2.45 -1.87
CA ALA A 79 34.93 1.15 -1.22
C ALA A 79 36.24 0.37 -1.37
N ALA A 80 36.85 0.35 -2.56
CA ALA A 80 38.14 -0.29 -2.80
C ALA A 80 39.28 0.39 -2.03
N GLY A 81 39.26 1.72 -1.94
CA GLY A 81 40.21 2.48 -1.11
C GLY A 81 40.09 2.14 0.37
N VAL A 82 38.86 2.12 0.90
CA VAL A 82 38.58 1.78 2.30
C VAL A 82 38.93 0.34 2.63
N GLU A 83 38.65 -0.62 1.73
CA GLU A 83 39.01 -2.02 1.91
C GLU A 83 40.54 -2.17 2.05
N LYS A 84 41.30 -1.53 1.15
CA LYS A 84 42.77 -1.53 1.19
C LYS A 84 43.30 -0.90 2.47
N SER A 85 42.75 0.25 2.90
CA SER A 85 43.19 0.90 4.14
C SER A 85 42.87 0.07 5.38
N ASN A 86 41.72 -0.62 5.38
CA ASN A 86 41.27 -1.41 6.53
C ASN A 86 41.93 -2.79 6.63
N THR A 87 42.45 -3.34 5.52
CA THR A 87 43.05 -4.70 5.48
C THR A 87 44.12 -4.93 6.56
N ASN A 88 44.90 -3.90 6.90
CA ASN A 88 45.96 -3.95 7.93
C ASN A 88 45.75 -2.95 9.07
N ALA A 89 44.57 -2.33 9.18
CA ALA A 89 44.33 -1.31 10.18
C ALA A 89 43.92 -1.92 11.53
N LYS A 90 44.46 -1.37 12.63
CA LYS A 90 44.03 -1.71 14.00
C LYS A 90 42.57 -1.33 14.26
N TYR A 91 42.07 -0.30 13.57
CA TYR A 91 40.69 0.16 13.65
C TYR A 91 40.14 0.38 12.24
N HIS A 92 38.99 -0.22 11.95
CA HIS A 92 38.32 0.01 10.67
C HIS A 92 37.71 1.40 10.62
N SER A 93 38.05 2.15 9.58
CA SER A 93 37.45 3.45 9.29
C SER A 93 36.37 3.33 8.22
N SER A 94 35.62 4.41 8.03
CA SER A 94 34.68 4.58 6.92
C SER A 94 34.89 5.93 6.26
N VAL A 95 34.76 6.00 4.94
CA VAL A 95 34.82 7.26 4.18
C VAL A 95 33.44 7.56 3.61
N ILE A 96 32.85 8.70 4.00
CA ILE A 96 31.50 9.11 3.60
C ILE A 96 30.50 7.95 3.82
N GLY A 97 30.62 7.28 4.97
CA GLY A 97 29.75 6.17 5.38
C GLY A 97 29.97 4.83 4.68
N ILE A 98 30.97 4.70 3.80
CA ILE A 98 31.35 3.44 3.14
C ILE A 98 32.44 2.74 3.97
N LYS A 99 32.24 1.46 4.29
CA LYS A 99 33.13 0.64 5.14
C LYS A 99 34.03 -0.33 4.37
N GLY A 100 33.79 -0.54 3.07
CA GLY A 100 34.57 -1.47 2.26
C GLY A 100 33.77 -2.04 1.09
N LEU A 101 34.32 -3.07 0.44
CA LEU A 101 33.72 -3.72 -0.72
C LEU A 101 32.65 -4.73 -0.30
N SER A 102 31.47 -4.63 -0.92
CA SER A 102 30.41 -5.63 -0.79
C SER A 102 30.47 -6.65 -1.93
N CYS A 103 30.18 -7.92 -1.63
CA CYS A 103 29.97 -8.94 -2.65
C CYS A 103 28.77 -8.63 -3.56
N LEU A 104 27.81 -7.83 -3.08
CA LEU A 104 26.62 -7.41 -3.82
C LEU A 104 26.93 -6.44 -4.96
N LEU A 105 28.08 -5.75 -4.95
CA LEU A 105 28.52 -4.89 -6.05
C LEU A 105 28.69 -5.64 -7.38
N LYS A 106 28.77 -6.98 -7.34
CA LYS A 106 28.79 -7.84 -8.55
C LYS A 106 27.41 -8.00 -9.19
N LEU A 107 26.34 -7.74 -8.44
CA LEU A 107 24.95 -7.98 -8.85
C LEU A 107 24.15 -6.69 -8.98
N PHE A 108 24.53 -5.64 -8.25
CA PHE A 108 23.74 -4.43 -8.06
C PHE A 108 24.58 -3.18 -8.25
N ARG A 109 24.00 -2.20 -8.95
CA ARG A 109 24.50 -0.83 -9.00
C ARG A 109 24.09 -0.08 -7.74
N TYR A 110 25.04 0.66 -7.18
CA TYR A 110 24.83 1.44 -5.96
C TYR A 110 24.81 2.92 -6.35
N PRO A 111 23.84 3.71 -5.89
CA PRO A 111 22.76 3.34 -4.99
C PRO A 111 21.50 2.82 -5.71
N ASP A 112 21.47 2.88 -7.04
CA ASP A 112 20.25 2.76 -7.85
C ASP A 112 19.46 1.49 -7.59
N ASP A 113 20.14 0.34 -7.45
CA ASP A 113 19.48 -0.95 -7.24
C ASP A 113 19.28 -1.28 -5.74
N ILE A 114 19.66 -0.38 -4.83
CA ILE A 114 19.52 -0.56 -3.37
C ILE A 114 18.35 0.26 -2.86
N ILE A 115 17.17 -0.36 -2.83
CA ILE A 115 15.91 0.36 -2.58
C ILE A 115 15.58 0.46 -1.08
N HIS A 116 14.91 1.55 -0.68
CA HIS A 116 14.30 1.67 0.63
C HIS A 116 13.04 0.81 0.72
N ASP A 117 12.95 0.02 1.79
CA ASP A 117 11.81 -0.84 2.02
C ASP A 117 10.62 -0.05 2.58
N TYR A 118 9.58 0.11 1.77
CA TYR A 118 8.30 0.73 2.13
C TYR A 118 7.72 0.18 3.44
N MET A 119 7.77 -1.14 3.65
CA MET A 119 7.19 -1.80 4.82
C MET A 119 7.87 -1.33 6.12
N HIS A 120 9.20 -1.34 6.16
CA HIS A 120 9.95 -0.93 7.35
C HIS A 120 10.02 0.59 7.49
N LEU A 121 10.25 1.30 6.38
CA LEU A 121 10.45 2.75 6.39
C LEU A 121 9.17 3.51 6.77
N ILE A 122 8.07 3.20 6.09
CA ILE A 122 6.81 3.94 6.22
C ILE A 122 5.91 3.28 7.25
N CYS A 123 5.54 2.01 7.03
CA CYS A 123 4.51 1.36 7.83
C CYS A 123 4.96 1.13 9.28
N LEU A 124 6.18 0.64 9.50
CA LEU A 124 6.67 0.34 10.85
C LEU A 124 7.33 1.54 11.54
N ASN A 125 8.10 2.35 10.81
CA ASN A 125 8.87 3.45 11.43
C ASN A 125 8.13 4.80 11.39
N HIS A 126 7.85 5.35 10.20
CA HIS A 126 7.38 6.74 10.11
C HIS A 126 5.95 6.92 10.63
N VAL A 127 5.04 5.99 10.33
CA VAL A 127 3.67 5.99 10.89
C VAL A 127 3.69 5.91 12.42
N SER A 128 4.50 5.01 12.99
CA SER A 128 4.69 4.91 14.45
C SER A 128 5.24 6.20 15.05
N THR A 129 6.20 6.83 14.38
CA THR A 129 6.78 8.12 14.81
C THR A 129 5.71 9.22 14.86
N LEU A 130 4.87 9.33 13.82
CA LEU A 130 3.80 10.32 13.78
C LEU A 130 2.74 10.08 14.84
N LEU A 131 2.25 8.84 14.97
CA LEU A 131 1.19 8.52 15.93
C LEU A 131 1.64 8.77 17.38
N LYS A 132 2.88 8.43 17.74
CA LYS A 132 3.42 8.77 19.07
C LYS A 132 3.38 10.27 19.34
N ARG A 133 3.77 11.10 18.37
CA ARG A 133 3.73 12.56 18.49
C ARG A 133 2.30 13.08 18.59
N PHE A 134 1.38 12.55 17.78
CA PHE A 134 -0.03 12.90 17.87
C PHE A 134 -0.62 12.54 19.22
N THR A 135 -0.29 11.38 19.79
CA THR A 135 -0.81 10.97 21.10
C THR A 135 -0.33 11.85 22.26
N CYS A 136 0.75 12.62 22.08
CA CYS A 136 1.20 13.60 23.08
C CYS A 136 0.36 14.89 23.09
N ILE A 137 -0.33 15.21 21.99
CA ILE A 137 -1.13 16.43 21.85
C ILE A 137 -2.64 16.17 21.92
N LEU A 138 -3.06 14.93 21.67
CA LEU A 138 -4.47 14.52 21.71
C LEU A 138 -4.94 14.33 23.16
N THR A 139 -6.19 14.70 23.44
CA THR A 139 -6.80 14.41 24.73
C THR A 139 -7.15 12.92 24.83
N LYS A 140 -7.50 12.46 26.04
CA LYS A 140 -8.00 11.09 26.22
C LYS A 140 -9.26 10.83 25.36
N ASN A 141 -10.18 11.80 25.30
CA ASN A 141 -11.42 11.66 24.54
C ASN A 141 -11.15 11.55 23.03
N ASP A 142 -10.18 12.29 22.52
CA ASP A 142 -9.78 12.19 21.10
C ASP A 142 -9.23 10.81 20.78
N ILE A 143 -8.38 10.28 21.65
CA ILE A 143 -7.78 8.94 21.48
C ILE A 143 -8.85 7.85 21.55
N ASP A 144 -9.75 7.93 22.53
CA ASP A 144 -10.86 6.98 22.69
C ASP A 144 -11.80 7.05 21.46
N GLY A 145 -12.02 8.24 20.90
CA GLY A 145 -12.76 8.45 19.65
C GLY A 145 -12.10 7.79 18.45
N ILE A 146 -10.80 8.02 18.25
CA ILE A 146 -10.02 7.41 17.16
C ILE A 146 -10.00 5.88 17.27
N ASP A 147 -9.76 5.34 18.46
CA ASP A 147 -9.71 3.90 18.69
C ASP A 147 -11.09 3.24 18.49
N SER A 148 -12.16 3.92 18.90
CA SER A 148 -13.53 3.49 18.62
C SER A 148 -13.82 3.46 17.13
N MET A 149 -13.43 4.49 16.37
CA MET A 149 -13.61 4.49 14.91
C MET A 149 -12.81 3.37 14.25
N LEU A 150 -11.54 3.17 14.62
CA LEU A 150 -10.66 2.14 14.05
C LEU A 150 -11.17 0.72 14.33
N SER A 151 -11.63 0.46 15.55
CA SER A 151 -12.11 -0.87 15.95
C SER A 151 -13.45 -1.26 15.31
N ASN A 152 -14.26 -0.27 14.93
CA ASN A 152 -15.57 -0.44 14.29
C ASN A 152 -15.54 -0.39 12.75
N LEU A 153 -14.36 -0.33 12.13
CA LEU A 153 -14.23 -0.34 10.67
C LEU A 153 -14.71 -1.65 10.05
N HIS A 154 -15.62 -1.56 9.08
CA HIS A 154 -16.00 -2.68 8.21
C HIS A 154 -15.08 -2.74 7.00
N LEU A 155 -14.16 -3.70 6.99
CA LEU A 155 -13.16 -3.83 5.94
C LEU A 155 -13.53 -4.90 4.90
N PRO A 156 -13.02 -4.81 3.66
CA PRO A 156 -13.11 -5.90 2.70
C PRO A 156 -12.54 -7.21 3.23
N HIS A 157 -13.07 -8.35 2.80
CA HIS A 157 -12.70 -9.67 3.33
C HIS A 157 -11.22 -10.04 3.17
N ASP A 158 -10.57 -9.48 2.16
CA ASP A 158 -9.15 -9.63 1.81
C ASP A 158 -8.26 -8.56 2.48
N ALA A 159 -8.85 -7.53 3.08
CA ALA A 159 -8.15 -6.60 3.97
C ALA A 159 -8.14 -7.19 5.40
N HIS A 160 -7.25 -8.16 5.64
CA HIS A 160 -7.13 -8.87 6.92
C HIS A 160 -6.55 -8.02 8.06
N VAL A 161 -7.15 -6.89 8.40
CA VAL A 161 -6.74 -5.98 9.48
C VAL A 161 -7.83 -5.93 10.54
N LYS A 162 -7.42 -5.91 11.81
CA LYS A 162 -8.30 -5.62 12.94
C LYS A 162 -7.50 -4.77 13.93
N TYR A 163 -7.92 -3.52 14.11
CA TYR A 163 -7.30 -2.62 15.07
C TYR A 163 -7.73 -3.03 16.49
N ILE A 164 -6.85 -3.78 17.16
CA ILE A 164 -7.08 -4.27 18.54
C ILE A 164 -6.31 -3.40 19.55
N TYR A 165 -5.20 -2.80 19.12
CA TYR A 165 -4.35 -1.95 19.94
C TYR A 165 -4.67 -0.49 19.68
N SER A 166 -4.75 0.29 20.77
CA SER A 166 -4.88 1.75 20.73
C SER A 166 -3.78 2.38 19.88
N ILE A 167 -4.04 3.56 19.30
CA ILE A 167 -3.00 4.38 18.67
C ILE A 167 -1.85 4.75 19.64
N LYS A 168 -2.08 4.73 20.96
CA LYS A 168 -1.01 4.87 21.99
C LYS A 168 -0.01 3.71 21.95
N SER A 169 -0.47 2.53 21.56
CA SER A 169 0.30 1.29 21.47
C SER A 169 0.63 0.95 20.01
N VAL A 170 0.89 1.96 19.17
CA VAL A 170 1.19 1.79 17.75
C VAL A 170 2.38 0.84 17.47
N ASN A 171 3.29 0.64 18.41
CA ASN A 171 4.38 -0.34 18.25
C ASN A 171 3.88 -1.80 18.17
N ASP A 172 2.69 -2.09 18.69
CA ASP A 172 2.06 -3.41 18.62
C ASP A 172 1.29 -3.61 17.30
N TRP A 173 1.19 -2.57 16.46
CA TRP A 173 0.60 -2.66 15.14
C TRP A 173 1.52 -3.43 14.19
N LYS A 174 0.92 -4.27 13.35
CA LYS A 174 1.65 -4.93 12.26
C LYS A 174 1.78 -3.95 11.09
N ALA A 175 2.76 -4.18 10.23
CA ALA A 175 2.98 -3.34 9.05
C ALA A 175 1.72 -3.20 8.17
N LYS A 176 0.89 -4.24 8.05
CA LYS A 176 -0.38 -4.19 7.32
C LYS A 176 -1.42 -3.24 7.95
N ASP A 177 -1.40 -3.08 9.27
CA ASP A 177 -2.34 -2.24 10.02
C ASP A 177 -1.96 -0.77 9.77
N SER A 178 -0.67 -0.43 9.87
CA SER A 178 -0.13 0.88 9.52
C SER A 178 -0.28 1.22 8.04
N ARG A 179 -0.14 0.23 7.14
CA ARG A 179 -0.37 0.39 5.69
C ARG A 179 -1.81 0.80 5.40
N LEU A 180 -2.77 0.07 5.97
CA LEU A 180 -4.18 0.40 5.80
C LEU A 180 -4.50 1.78 6.38
N PHE A 181 -3.89 2.11 7.52
CA PHE A 181 -4.01 3.41 8.17
C PHE A 181 -3.52 4.53 7.25
N ILE A 182 -2.28 4.49 6.75
CA ILE A 182 -1.74 5.59 5.97
C ILE A 182 -2.42 5.75 4.60
N LEU A 183 -2.83 4.65 3.96
CA LEU A 183 -3.38 4.70 2.60
C LEU A 183 -4.89 5.03 2.56
N ASN A 184 -5.66 4.64 3.58
CA ASN A 184 -7.12 4.63 3.48
C ASN A 184 -7.84 5.27 4.66
N VAL A 185 -7.54 4.87 5.90
CA VAL A 185 -8.42 5.17 7.03
C VAL A 185 -7.90 6.25 7.98
N GLY A 186 -6.58 6.45 8.02
CA GLY A 186 -5.94 7.33 8.99
C GLY A 186 -6.32 8.80 8.83
N LEU A 187 -6.30 9.33 7.60
CA LEU A 187 -6.66 10.72 7.36
C LEU A 187 -8.12 11.06 7.72
N PRO A 188 -9.14 10.36 7.17
CA PRO A 188 -10.53 10.69 7.47
C PRO A 188 -10.90 10.49 8.94
N ILE A 189 -10.19 9.63 9.68
CA ILE A 189 -10.35 9.50 11.14
C ILE A 189 -9.65 10.66 11.86
N LEU A 190 -8.35 10.88 11.60
CA LEU A 190 -7.55 11.84 12.37
C LEU A 190 -8.02 13.28 12.20
N ILE A 191 -8.48 13.68 11.01
CA ILE A 191 -8.93 15.05 10.76
C ILE A 191 -10.10 15.48 11.69
N GLN A 192 -10.86 14.52 12.23
CA GLN A 192 -11.98 14.79 13.14
C GLN A 192 -11.54 15.01 14.61
N HIS A 193 -10.27 14.76 14.92
CA HIS A 193 -9.73 14.75 16.29
C HIS A 193 -8.42 15.53 16.44
N LEU A 194 -7.65 15.61 15.36
CA LEU A 194 -6.31 16.18 15.34
C LEU A 194 -6.38 17.66 14.94
N PRO A 195 -5.62 18.56 15.61
CA PRO A 195 -5.64 19.98 15.26
C PRO A 195 -5.25 20.22 13.80
N GLU A 196 -5.87 21.24 13.18
CA GLU A 196 -5.79 21.55 11.75
C GLU A 196 -4.36 21.57 11.20
N LEU A 197 -3.40 22.15 11.93
CA LEU A 197 -2.00 22.22 11.52
C LEU A 197 -1.42 20.82 11.24
N TYR A 198 -1.68 19.87 12.14
CA TYR A 198 -1.13 18.53 12.07
C TYR A 198 -1.88 17.65 11.07
N SER A 199 -3.21 17.78 10.99
CA SER A 199 -4.03 17.07 10.00
C SER A 199 -3.74 17.56 8.57
N SER A 200 -3.52 18.86 8.38
CA SER A 200 -3.14 19.45 7.08
C SER A 200 -1.82 18.88 6.60
N HIS A 201 -0.81 18.86 7.47
CA HIS A 201 0.50 18.30 7.13
C HIS A 201 0.47 16.78 6.92
N PHE A 202 -0.31 16.05 7.73
CA PHE A 202 -0.53 14.62 7.56
C PHE A 202 -1.25 14.29 6.25
N SER A 203 -2.18 15.14 5.80
CA SER A 203 -2.90 14.93 4.53
C SER A 203 -1.97 14.94 3.32
N ILE A 204 -0.97 15.84 3.29
CA ILE A 204 0.05 15.89 2.23
C ILE A 204 0.84 14.58 2.21
N TYR A 205 1.22 14.08 3.38
CA TYR A 205 1.93 12.82 3.50
C TYR A 205 1.09 11.62 3.02
N CYS A 206 -0.17 11.53 3.45
CA CYS A 206 -1.10 10.49 2.99
C CYS A 206 -1.25 10.48 1.46
N MET A 207 -1.43 11.65 0.84
CA MET A 207 -1.52 11.76 -0.63
C MET A 207 -0.23 11.31 -1.32
N ALA A 208 0.93 11.81 -0.88
CA ALA A 208 2.21 11.47 -1.47
C ALA A 208 2.47 9.96 -1.42
N ILE A 209 2.25 9.33 -0.24
CA ILE A 209 2.43 7.88 -0.08
C ILE A 209 1.41 7.11 -0.91
N LYS A 210 0.15 7.55 -0.98
CA LYS A 210 -0.89 6.87 -1.76
C LYS A 210 -0.62 6.93 -3.26
N ILE A 211 -0.04 8.01 -3.75
CA ILE A 211 0.43 8.13 -5.13
C ILE A 211 1.61 7.17 -5.37
N LEU A 212 2.69 7.27 -4.58
CA LEU A 212 3.89 6.44 -4.75
C LEU A 212 3.61 4.93 -4.56
N HIS A 213 2.57 4.58 -3.79
CA HIS A 213 2.14 3.20 -3.59
C HIS A 213 1.60 2.55 -4.85
N CYS A 214 0.86 3.31 -5.67
CA CYS A 214 0.25 2.83 -6.91
C CYS A 214 0.10 4.00 -7.90
N PRO A 215 1.21 4.48 -8.49
CA PRO A 215 1.19 5.59 -9.45
C PRO A 215 0.53 5.15 -10.76
N ARG A 216 -0.14 6.07 -11.42
CA ARG A 216 -0.81 5.84 -12.71
C ARG A 216 -0.10 6.49 -13.90
N SER A 217 0.79 7.44 -13.63
CA SER A 217 1.56 8.13 -14.66
C SER A 217 2.85 8.73 -14.07
N PHE A 218 3.75 9.21 -14.92
CA PHE A 218 4.98 9.90 -14.50
C PHE A 218 4.66 11.22 -13.80
N GLU A 219 3.64 11.95 -14.26
CA GLU A 219 3.19 13.21 -13.68
C GLU A 219 2.66 13.02 -12.24
N GLU A 220 2.01 11.89 -11.95
CA GLU A 220 1.65 11.54 -10.58
C GLU A 220 2.90 11.39 -9.69
N ILE A 221 3.99 10.79 -10.21
CA ILE A 221 5.25 10.64 -9.45
C ILE A 221 5.90 12.00 -9.19
N GLU A 222 5.98 12.88 -10.18
CA GLU A 222 6.51 14.26 -10.03
C GLU A 222 5.69 15.09 -9.02
N LEU A 223 4.36 14.93 -9.05
CA LEU A 223 3.48 15.54 -8.08
C LEU A 223 3.75 15.02 -6.67
N ALA A 224 3.94 13.71 -6.50
CA ALA A 224 4.29 13.11 -5.22
C ALA A 224 5.65 13.58 -4.73
N ASP A 225 6.64 13.73 -5.62
CA ASP A 225 7.94 14.33 -5.30
C ASP A 225 7.79 15.74 -4.72
N THR A 226 6.98 16.56 -5.39
CA THR A 226 6.64 17.91 -4.91
C THR A 226 5.97 17.88 -3.53
N MET A 227 5.08 16.92 -3.28
CA MET A 227 4.42 16.75 -1.98
C MET A 227 5.39 16.28 -0.90
N ILE A 228 6.30 15.35 -1.19
CA ILE A 228 7.34 14.88 -0.27
C ILE A 228 8.27 16.02 0.11
N HIS A 229 8.74 16.80 -0.86
CA HIS A 229 9.57 17.99 -0.59
C HIS A 229 8.83 19.02 0.28
N TYR A 230 7.55 19.27 0.00
CA TYR A 230 6.72 20.13 0.85
C TYR A 230 6.61 19.58 2.27
N TYR A 231 6.36 18.30 2.43
CA TYR A 231 6.25 17.63 3.72
C TYR A 231 7.56 17.69 4.51
N CYS A 232 8.68 17.27 3.92
CA CYS A 232 9.99 17.29 4.58
C CYS A 232 10.42 18.71 4.96
N LYS A 233 10.14 19.71 4.12
CA LYS A 233 10.47 21.13 4.39
C LYS A 233 9.80 21.66 5.66
N ASN A 234 8.54 21.29 5.91
CA ASN A 234 7.75 21.83 7.01
C ASN A 234 7.77 20.96 8.27
N ALA A 235 8.28 19.73 8.18
CA ALA A 235 8.21 18.74 9.25
C ALA A 235 8.85 19.22 10.57
N SER A 236 10.06 19.78 10.55
CA SER A 236 10.75 20.20 11.77
C SER A 236 10.09 21.39 12.46
N THR A 237 9.46 22.28 11.69
CA THR A 237 8.67 23.40 12.24
C THR A 237 7.41 22.90 12.93
N ILE A 238 6.74 21.88 12.36
CA ILE A 238 5.46 21.38 12.88
C ILE A 238 5.66 20.40 14.03
N TYR A 239 6.68 19.55 13.96
CA TYR A 239 6.85 18.43 14.87
C TYR A 239 8.11 18.47 15.72
N ASP A 240 8.88 19.56 15.71
CA ASP A 240 10.25 19.67 16.22
C ASP A 240 11.33 18.99 15.37
N GLN A 241 12.58 19.43 15.56
CA GLN A 241 13.76 18.97 14.82
C GLN A 241 14.04 17.47 14.95
N LYS A 242 13.57 16.80 16.00
CA LYS A 242 13.80 15.35 16.19
C LYS A 242 12.97 14.50 15.22
N ILE A 243 12.06 15.09 14.43
CA ILE A 243 11.38 14.33 13.36
C ILE A 243 12.28 14.09 12.15
N GLU A 244 13.34 14.88 11.97
CA GLU A 244 14.27 14.79 10.84
C GLU A 244 15.23 13.59 10.99
N LEU A 245 14.70 12.42 11.32
CA LEU A 245 15.46 11.18 11.39
C LEU A 245 15.81 10.71 9.98
N TYR A 246 16.71 9.72 9.91
CA TYR A 246 17.03 9.00 8.67
C TYR A 246 15.75 8.58 7.92
N SER A 247 14.73 8.11 8.64
CA SER A 247 13.47 7.68 8.03
C SER A 247 12.82 8.81 7.24
N LEU A 248 12.72 10.02 7.81
CA LEU A 248 12.16 11.17 7.11
C LEU A 248 13.01 11.56 5.90
N HIS A 249 14.35 11.61 6.07
CA HIS A 249 15.27 11.90 4.97
C HIS A 249 15.13 10.91 3.80
N ALA A 250 14.98 9.62 4.09
CA ALA A 250 14.84 8.59 3.06
C ALA A 250 13.58 8.75 2.19
N HIS A 251 12.57 9.51 2.63
CA HIS A 251 11.38 9.78 1.81
C HIS A 251 11.71 10.56 0.53
N LEU A 252 12.74 11.41 0.58
CA LEU A 252 13.19 12.22 -0.57
C LEU A 252 13.69 11.35 -1.74
N HIS A 253 14.05 10.10 -1.48
CA HIS A 253 14.53 9.17 -2.50
C HIS A 253 13.41 8.28 -3.07
N LEU A 254 12.22 8.27 -2.46
CA LEU A 254 11.12 7.39 -2.86
C LEU A 254 10.56 7.70 -4.26
N PRO A 255 10.38 8.97 -4.69
CA PRO A 255 9.89 9.25 -6.04
C PRO A 255 10.81 8.70 -7.13
N ASN A 256 12.11 8.95 -7.03
CA ASN A 256 13.10 8.41 -7.97
C ASN A 256 13.17 6.87 -7.90
N GLN A 257 13.02 6.28 -6.71
CA GLN A 257 12.93 4.83 -6.57
C GLN A 257 11.72 4.27 -7.31
N VAL A 258 10.55 4.91 -7.20
CA VAL A 258 9.33 4.47 -7.89
C VAL A 258 9.45 4.65 -9.40
N LEU A 259 10.12 5.72 -9.84
CA LEU A 259 10.43 5.93 -11.26
C LEU A 259 11.29 4.79 -11.84
N ASN A 260 12.28 4.32 -11.09
CA ASN A 260 13.24 3.32 -11.55
C ASN A 260 12.77 1.86 -11.39
N HIS A 261 12.04 1.56 -10.32
CA HIS A 261 11.69 0.18 -9.91
C HIS A 261 10.19 -0.12 -9.93
N GLY A 262 9.36 0.89 -10.15
CA GLY A 262 7.91 0.78 -10.13
C GLY A 262 7.29 1.01 -8.75
N ALA A 263 5.98 0.74 -8.66
CA ALA A 263 5.14 1.09 -7.53
C ALA A 263 5.63 0.47 -6.20
N MET A 264 5.55 1.22 -5.09
CA MET A 264 5.96 0.70 -3.76
C MET A 264 5.17 -0.54 -3.32
N ALA A 265 3.95 -0.70 -3.85
CA ALA A 265 3.13 -1.91 -3.66
C ALA A 265 3.79 -3.21 -4.15
N PHE A 266 4.86 -3.14 -4.95
CA PHE A 266 5.56 -4.31 -5.49
C PHE A 266 7.05 -4.33 -5.13
N THR A 267 7.56 -3.28 -4.51
CA THR A 267 8.99 -3.12 -4.18
C THR A 267 9.20 -3.07 -2.65
N SER A 268 8.73 -4.07 -1.92
CA SER A 268 8.81 -4.12 -0.45
C SER A 268 9.08 -5.53 0.08
N SER A 269 9.43 -5.63 1.37
CA SER A 269 9.74 -6.93 1.99
C SER A 269 8.53 -7.72 2.51
N PHE A 270 7.29 -7.28 2.26
CA PHE A 270 6.09 -7.98 2.74
C PHE A 270 6.04 -9.45 2.28
N CYS A 271 6.41 -9.74 1.02
CA CYS A 271 6.39 -11.11 0.49
C CYS A 271 7.43 -12.00 1.19
N PHE A 272 8.62 -11.47 1.46
CA PHE A 272 9.69 -12.19 2.14
C PHE A 272 9.32 -12.51 3.59
N GLU A 273 8.74 -11.56 4.32
CA GLU A 273 8.26 -11.82 5.70
C GLU A 273 7.13 -12.85 5.73
N SER A 274 6.21 -12.79 4.76
CA SER A 274 5.14 -13.79 4.61
C SER A 274 5.71 -15.18 4.35
N ALA A 275 6.66 -15.28 3.41
CA ALA A 275 7.34 -16.53 3.07
C ALA A 275 8.15 -17.09 4.24
N ILE A 276 8.92 -16.26 4.95
CA ILE A 276 9.68 -16.65 6.14
C ILE A 276 8.72 -17.19 7.21
N ARG A 277 7.57 -16.53 7.42
CA ARG A 277 6.56 -17.00 8.35
C ARG A 277 5.94 -18.34 7.93
N HIS A 278 5.67 -18.53 6.64
CA HIS A 278 5.19 -19.80 6.10
C HIS A 278 6.19 -20.94 6.34
N VAL A 279 7.46 -20.69 6.04
CA VAL A 279 8.56 -21.65 6.26
C VAL A 279 8.73 -21.96 7.74
N LYS A 280 8.72 -20.96 8.63
CA LYS A 280 8.88 -21.16 10.08
C LYS A 280 7.79 -22.03 10.68
N LYS A 281 6.55 -22.00 10.16
CA LYS A 281 5.44 -22.84 10.64
C LYS A 281 5.65 -24.33 10.38
N LYS A 282 6.53 -24.70 9.44
CA LYS A 282 6.86 -26.10 9.11
C LYS A 282 7.79 -26.76 10.13
N ALA A 283 8.38 -25.97 11.04
CA ALA A 283 9.25 -26.51 12.07
C ALA A 283 8.52 -26.52 13.42
N HIS A 284 8.55 -27.67 14.09
CA HIS A 284 8.00 -27.84 15.44
C HIS A 284 9.11 -28.24 16.42
N GLY A 285 9.16 -27.57 17.57
CA GLY A 285 10.21 -27.79 18.58
C GLY A 285 11.55 -27.13 18.23
N THR A 286 12.62 -27.52 18.93
CA THR A 286 13.94 -26.86 18.85
C THR A 286 15.03 -27.70 18.18
N LYS A 287 14.77 -28.97 17.86
CA LYS A 287 15.75 -29.90 17.28
C LYS A 287 15.55 -30.07 15.77
N HIS A 288 16.64 -30.10 15.02
CA HIS A 288 16.65 -30.39 13.57
C HIS A 288 15.71 -29.51 12.73
N LEU A 289 15.58 -28.21 13.08
CA LEU A 289 14.67 -27.26 12.41
C LEU A 289 14.82 -27.27 10.88
N GLY A 290 16.06 -27.23 10.38
CA GLY A 290 16.31 -27.22 8.93
C GLY A 290 15.81 -28.47 8.23
N SER A 291 16.02 -29.65 8.83
CA SER A 291 15.54 -30.92 8.28
C SER A 291 14.02 -31.01 8.27
N GLN A 292 13.35 -30.53 9.33
CA GLN A 292 11.88 -30.47 9.38
C GLN A 292 11.32 -29.56 8.28
N ILE A 293 11.91 -28.37 8.13
CA ILE A 293 11.52 -27.43 7.09
C ILE A 293 11.67 -28.05 5.70
N SER A 294 12.84 -28.66 5.42
CA SER A 294 13.11 -29.32 4.12
C SER A 294 12.07 -30.38 3.82
N PHE A 295 11.84 -31.30 4.76
CA PHE A 295 10.89 -32.40 4.60
C PHE A 295 9.48 -31.89 4.23
N TRP A 296 8.95 -30.93 4.98
CA TRP A 296 7.61 -30.40 4.72
C TRP A 296 7.52 -29.56 3.44
N TYR A 297 8.61 -28.89 3.07
CA TYR A 297 8.67 -28.16 1.81
C TYR A 297 8.63 -29.12 0.61
N ASP A 298 9.39 -30.22 0.68
CA ASP A 298 9.41 -31.25 -0.36
C ASP A 298 8.01 -31.87 -0.53
N ILE A 299 7.33 -32.21 0.57
CA ILE A 299 5.94 -32.71 0.54
C ILE A 299 5.00 -31.69 -0.13
N GLU A 300 5.05 -30.41 0.24
CA GLU A 300 4.22 -29.38 -0.40
C GLU A 300 4.47 -29.29 -1.91
N SER A 301 5.74 -29.31 -2.34
CA SER A 301 6.11 -29.23 -3.76
C SER A 301 5.54 -30.37 -4.60
N ILE A 302 5.47 -31.58 -4.02
CA ILE A 302 4.92 -32.77 -4.68
C ILE A 302 3.39 -32.68 -4.77
N VAL A 303 2.74 -32.23 -3.69
CA VAL A 303 1.27 -32.16 -3.58
C VAL A 303 0.67 -31.01 -4.41
N ILE A 304 1.40 -29.90 -4.58
CA ILE A 304 0.91 -28.69 -5.29
C ILE A 304 1.09 -28.80 -6.82
N THR A 305 1.25 -30.00 -7.38
CA THR A 305 1.30 -30.24 -8.84
C THR A 305 -0.05 -30.05 -9.57
N LYS A 306 -1.01 -29.29 -9.02
CA LYS A 306 -2.19 -28.85 -9.77
C LYS A 306 -1.78 -27.74 -10.73
N LYS A 307 -1.91 -28.01 -12.03
CA LYS A 307 -1.85 -26.98 -13.08
C LYS A 307 -2.78 -25.83 -12.69
N SER A 308 -2.22 -24.64 -12.50
CA SER A 308 -3.00 -23.43 -12.30
C SER A 308 -3.73 -23.12 -13.60
N GLU A 309 -5.06 -23.14 -13.56
CA GLU A 309 -5.86 -22.60 -14.66
C GLU A 309 -5.63 -21.10 -14.80
N PRO A 310 -5.66 -20.54 -16.02
CA PRO A 310 -5.50 -19.12 -16.21
C PRO A 310 -6.61 -18.36 -15.47
N PRO A 311 -6.29 -17.23 -14.82
CA PRO A 311 -7.27 -16.43 -14.11
C PRO A 311 -8.36 -15.94 -15.07
N SER A 312 -9.61 -16.33 -14.84
CA SER A 312 -10.76 -16.02 -15.69
C SER A 312 -11.84 -15.22 -14.94
N ARG A 313 -12.80 -14.66 -15.70
CA ARG A 313 -13.97 -13.98 -15.15
C ARG A 313 -15.13 -14.95 -15.05
N PHE A 314 -15.76 -15.04 -13.88
CA PHE A 314 -16.94 -15.88 -13.71
C PHE A 314 -17.78 -15.46 -12.50
N LEU A 315 -19.05 -15.87 -12.53
CA LEU A 315 -20.02 -15.65 -11.47
C LEU A 315 -20.10 -16.85 -10.53
N ILE A 316 -20.35 -16.61 -9.25
CA ILE A 316 -20.31 -17.63 -8.19
C ILE A 316 -21.53 -17.46 -7.28
N ASN A 317 -22.07 -18.58 -6.79
CA ASN A 317 -23.26 -18.68 -5.93
C ASN A 317 -24.52 -18.15 -6.64
N GLU A 318 -25.06 -18.97 -7.55
CA GLU A 318 -26.30 -18.69 -8.26
C GLU A 318 -27.51 -18.62 -7.32
N ILE A 319 -28.44 -17.70 -7.60
CA ILE A 319 -29.71 -17.52 -6.91
C ILE A 319 -30.84 -17.49 -7.94
N LYS A 320 -31.97 -18.12 -7.59
CA LYS A 320 -33.20 -18.07 -8.38
C LYS A 320 -33.95 -16.75 -8.17
N LEU A 321 -34.61 -16.25 -9.22
CA LEU A 321 -35.45 -15.03 -9.19
C LEU A 321 -36.48 -15.01 -8.04
N ASN A 322 -37.05 -16.18 -7.70
CA ASN A 322 -38.07 -16.30 -6.65
C ASN A 322 -37.50 -16.35 -5.22
N SER A 323 -36.17 -16.25 -5.07
CA SER A 323 -35.55 -16.27 -3.75
C SER A 323 -36.02 -15.12 -2.86
N SER A 324 -36.32 -15.42 -1.60
CA SER A 324 -36.78 -14.43 -0.62
C SER A 324 -35.72 -13.34 -0.36
N ILE A 325 -34.44 -13.65 -0.56
CA ILE A 325 -33.32 -12.70 -0.37
C ILE A 325 -33.40 -11.50 -1.33
N LEU A 326 -34.11 -11.64 -2.46
CA LEU A 326 -34.30 -10.58 -3.45
C LEU A 326 -35.50 -9.69 -3.14
N ASN A 327 -36.36 -10.06 -2.19
CA ASN A 327 -37.59 -9.33 -1.88
C ASN A 327 -37.38 -7.82 -1.65
N PRO A 328 -36.34 -7.36 -0.92
CA PRO A 328 -36.10 -5.94 -0.70
C PRO A 328 -35.83 -5.15 -2.00
N TYR A 329 -35.31 -5.82 -3.03
CA TYR A 329 -34.85 -5.19 -4.27
C TYR A 329 -35.72 -5.54 -5.50
N LYS A 330 -36.77 -6.35 -5.36
CA LYS A 330 -37.64 -6.79 -6.48
C LYS A 330 -38.21 -5.63 -7.30
N LYS A 331 -38.73 -4.60 -6.63
CA LYS A 331 -39.28 -3.42 -7.30
C LYS A 331 -38.20 -2.71 -8.13
N LYS A 332 -37.03 -2.50 -7.54
CA LYS A 332 -35.87 -1.85 -8.20
C LYS A 332 -35.32 -2.67 -9.35
N LEU A 333 -35.29 -4.00 -9.21
CA LEU A 333 -34.91 -4.91 -10.29
C LEU A 333 -35.87 -4.81 -11.47
N ASN A 334 -37.18 -4.82 -11.22
CA ASN A 334 -38.18 -4.66 -12.29
C ASN A 334 -38.06 -3.32 -13.00
N GLU A 335 -37.84 -2.22 -12.25
CA GLU A 335 -37.65 -0.87 -12.78
C GLU A 335 -36.39 -0.75 -13.65
N ASN A 336 -35.28 -1.39 -13.26
CA ASN A 336 -33.99 -1.24 -13.96
C ASN A 336 -33.78 -2.26 -15.08
N LEU A 337 -34.35 -3.46 -14.98
CA LEU A 337 -34.11 -4.54 -15.94
C LEU A 337 -35.18 -4.65 -17.04
N ASN A 338 -36.23 -3.81 -17.02
CA ASN A 338 -37.38 -3.92 -17.95
C ASN A 338 -37.88 -5.38 -18.10
N ILE A 339 -37.97 -6.11 -16.98
CA ILE A 339 -38.22 -7.56 -16.92
C ILE A 339 -39.56 -7.97 -17.59
N LEU A 340 -40.43 -7.00 -17.90
CA LEU A 340 -41.75 -7.23 -18.49
C LEU A 340 -41.79 -7.20 -20.03
N GLN A 341 -40.70 -6.85 -20.74
CA GLN A 341 -40.70 -6.81 -22.22
C GLN A 341 -39.80 -7.85 -22.90
N HIS A 342 -38.86 -8.43 -22.15
CA HIS A 342 -38.06 -9.55 -22.64
C HIS A 342 -38.65 -10.85 -22.10
N ASP A 343 -39.26 -11.65 -22.97
CA ASP A 343 -39.67 -13.03 -22.71
C ASP A 343 -38.62 -13.77 -21.88
N ALA A 344 -38.82 -13.90 -20.56
CA ALA A 344 -38.15 -14.84 -19.65
C ALA A 344 -36.75 -15.34 -20.07
N LEU A 345 -35.90 -14.44 -20.59
CA LEU A 345 -34.56 -14.78 -21.04
C LEU A 345 -33.83 -15.21 -19.78
N LYS A 346 -33.00 -16.25 -19.89
CA LYS A 346 -32.36 -17.00 -18.80
C LYS A 346 -31.44 -16.14 -17.92
N ILE A 347 -31.97 -15.11 -17.25
CA ILE A 347 -31.25 -14.24 -16.33
C ILE A 347 -31.05 -15.05 -15.06
N GLN A 348 -29.80 -15.40 -14.81
CA GLN A 348 -29.38 -16.03 -13.57
C GLN A 348 -28.73 -14.96 -12.69
N PHE A 349 -29.13 -14.91 -11.41
CA PHE A 349 -28.58 -13.98 -10.43
C PHE A 349 -27.47 -14.67 -9.64
N TYR A 350 -26.50 -13.89 -9.15
CA TYR A 350 -25.35 -14.41 -8.43
C TYR A 350 -24.94 -13.45 -7.29
N LEU A 351 -24.36 -14.02 -6.23
CA LEU A 351 -23.91 -13.26 -5.06
C LEU A 351 -22.47 -12.75 -5.17
N ARG A 352 -21.68 -13.33 -6.08
CA ARG A 352 -20.25 -13.04 -6.18
C ARG A 352 -19.80 -13.02 -7.63
N PHE A 353 -18.84 -12.14 -7.89
CA PHE A 353 -18.15 -12.04 -9.17
C PHE A 353 -16.66 -12.15 -8.93
N LYS A 354 -16.00 -13.05 -9.67
CA LYS A 354 -14.55 -13.16 -9.66
C LYS A 354 -14.01 -12.54 -10.94
N ASP A 355 -13.23 -11.49 -10.80
CA ASP A 355 -12.45 -10.89 -11.88
C ASP A 355 -10.97 -11.25 -11.69
N LYS A 356 -10.50 -12.22 -12.48
CA LYS A 356 -9.14 -12.75 -12.41
C LYS A 356 -8.85 -13.28 -11.00
N PHE A 357 -8.04 -12.55 -10.24
CA PHE A 357 -7.70 -12.89 -8.86
C PHE A 357 -8.71 -12.33 -7.87
N VAL A 358 -9.34 -11.19 -8.17
CA VAL A 358 -10.19 -10.42 -7.25
C VAL A 358 -11.58 -11.03 -7.17
N THR A 359 -12.07 -11.25 -5.95
CA THR A 359 -13.48 -11.60 -5.72
C THR A 359 -14.22 -10.40 -5.16
N TYR A 360 -15.35 -10.07 -5.78
CA TYR A 360 -16.31 -9.07 -5.33
C TYR A 360 -17.55 -9.78 -4.77
N HIS A 361 -18.10 -9.24 -3.69
CA HIS A 361 -19.30 -9.76 -3.05
C HIS A 361 -20.45 -8.78 -3.23
N SER A 362 -21.67 -9.28 -3.25
CA SER A 362 -22.84 -8.44 -3.16
C SER A 362 -23.28 -8.24 -1.70
N VAL A 363 -24.10 -7.22 -1.44
CA VAL A 363 -24.72 -6.94 -0.13
C VAL A 363 -25.51 -8.16 0.36
N LEU A 364 -26.12 -8.92 -0.57
CA LEU A 364 -26.90 -10.12 -0.26
C LEU A 364 -26.03 -11.33 0.12
N TYR A 365 -24.70 -11.24 0.05
CA TYR A 365 -23.83 -12.34 0.43
C TYR A 365 -23.63 -12.39 1.96
N ASP A 366 -24.48 -13.17 2.62
CA ASP A 366 -24.63 -13.28 4.09
C ASP A 366 -23.43 -13.89 4.88
N LYS A 367 -22.27 -14.15 4.24
CA LYS A 367 -21.13 -14.72 4.98
C LYS A 367 -20.25 -13.63 5.60
N ARG A 368 -20.46 -13.47 6.91
CA ARG A 368 -19.78 -12.58 7.88
C ARG A 368 -20.25 -11.13 7.77
N PHE A 369 -21.23 -10.79 8.61
CA PHE A 369 -21.69 -9.42 8.92
C PHE A 369 -20.57 -8.39 9.24
N SER A 370 -19.32 -8.84 9.40
CA SER A 370 -18.17 -8.00 9.72
C SER A 370 -17.35 -7.52 8.51
N CYS A 371 -17.69 -7.91 7.27
CA CYS A 371 -16.90 -7.51 6.09
C CYS A 371 -17.69 -6.68 5.07
N ASN A 372 -17.11 -5.56 4.63
CA ASN A 372 -17.67 -4.71 3.57
C ASN A 372 -16.91 -4.96 2.26
N SER A 373 -17.34 -5.97 1.52
CA SER A 373 -16.73 -6.34 0.22
C SER A 373 -17.59 -5.97 -0.99
N TYR A 374 -18.72 -5.30 -0.73
CA TYR A 374 -19.69 -4.87 -1.74
C TYR A 374 -19.54 -3.39 -2.11
N LEU A 375 -18.87 -2.58 -1.28
CA LEU A 375 -18.56 -1.20 -1.60
C LEU A 375 -17.40 -1.14 -2.60
N VAL A 376 -17.66 -0.56 -3.77
CA VAL A 376 -16.70 -0.46 -4.88
C VAL A 376 -16.70 0.91 -5.54
N SER A 377 -15.61 1.20 -6.24
CA SER A 377 -15.58 2.22 -7.29
C SER A 377 -15.78 1.60 -8.67
N TYR A 378 -16.39 2.34 -9.58
CA TYR A 378 -16.62 1.92 -10.97
C TYR A 378 -16.52 3.11 -11.93
N ASN A 379 -16.28 2.81 -13.21
CA ASN A 379 -16.35 3.81 -14.27
C ASN A 379 -17.80 3.95 -14.76
N ASP A 380 -18.30 5.18 -14.84
CA ASP A 380 -19.51 5.48 -15.58
C ASP A 380 -19.26 5.51 -17.11
N GLN A 381 -20.30 5.85 -17.87
CA GLN A 381 -20.24 5.93 -19.34
C GLN A 381 -19.28 7.01 -19.86
N HIS A 382 -18.89 7.97 -19.01
CA HIS A 382 -17.95 9.04 -19.32
C HIS A 382 -16.56 8.80 -18.72
N HIS A 383 -16.28 7.57 -18.25
CA HIS A 383 -15.04 7.19 -17.57
C HIS A 383 -14.75 7.98 -16.28
N GLN A 384 -15.78 8.57 -15.65
CA GLN A 384 -15.62 9.18 -14.33
C GLN A 384 -15.79 8.14 -13.23
N ILE A 385 -15.05 8.34 -12.13
CA ILE A 385 -15.06 7.45 -10.98
C ILE A 385 -16.27 7.74 -10.11
N GLN A 386 -17.17 6.77 -10.05
CA GLN A 386 -18.32 6.73 -9.16
C GLN A 386 -18.16 5.64 -8.10
N TYR A 387 -19.00 5.68 -7.07
CA TYR A 387 -18.97 4.75 -5.94
C TYR A 387 -20.34 4.15 -5.69
N GLY A 388 -20.38 2.92 -5.16
CA GLY A 388 -21.63 2.23 -4.95
C GLY A 388 -21.51 0.90 -4.23
N ASN A 389 -22.64 0.44 -3.69
CA ASN A 389 -22.78 -0.88 -3.10
C ASN A 389 -23.33 -1.86 -4.14
N ILE A 390 -22.62 -2.96 -4.35
CA ILE A 390 -23.06 -4.04 -5.22
C ILE A 390 -24.23 -4.77 -4.57
N ILE A 391 -25.41 -4.69 -5.15
CA ILE A 391 -26.61 -5.38 -4.64
C ILE A 391 -26.63 -6.83 -5.08
N LEU A 392 -26.35 -7.09 -6.36
CA LEU A 392 -26.25 -8.42 -6.94
C LEU A 392 -25.53 -8.39 -8.28
N PHE A 393 -25.18 -9.58 -8.78
CA PHE A 393 -24.71 -9.78 -10.14
C PHE A 393 -25.71 -10.60 -10.93
N TYR A 394 -25.69 -10.46 -12.25
CA TYR A 394 -26.46 -11.33 -13.14
C TYR A 394 -25.76 -11.54 -14.48
N SER A 395 -26.15 -12.61 -15.17
CA SER A 395 -25.69 -12.90 -16.53
C SER A 395 -26.82 -12.68 -17.55
N LEU A 396 -26.45 -12.12 -18.71
CA LEU A 396 -27.32 -11.99 -19.88
C LEU A 396 -26.46 -12.18 -21.13
N GLU A 397 -26.84 -13.12 -22.01
CA GLU A 397 -26.13 -13.38 -23.28
C GLU A 397 -24.60 -13.54 -23.14
N ASN A 398 -24.15 -14.31 -22.13
CA ASN A 398 -22.74 -14.50 -21.77
C ASN A 398 -21.97 -13.24 -21.32
N GLN A 399 -22.66 -12.12 -21.08
CA GLN A 399 -22.10 -10.95 -20.41
C GLN A 399 -22.49 -10.90 -18.93
N TYR A 400 -21.65 -10.25 -18.12
CA TYR A 400 -21.84 -10.13 -16.68
C TYR A 400 -22.14 -8.69 -16.31
N TYR A 401 -23.17 -8.51 -15.50
CA TYR A 401 -23.64 -7.21 -15.05
C TYR A 401 -23.76 -7.17 -13.52
N SER A 402 -23.78 -5.96 -12.99
CA SER A 402 -23.92 -5.66 -11.56
C SER A 402 -25.00 -4.62 -11.37
N LEU A 403 -25.94 -4.87 -10.46
CA LEU A 403 -26.84 -3.84 -9.95
C LEU A 403 -26.15 -3.13 -8.79
N ILE A 404 -26.01 -1.81 -8.89
CA ILE A 404 -25.30 -0.98 -7.92
C ILE A 404 -26.25 0.06 -7.33
N GLN A 405 -26.31 0.14 -6.00
CA GLN A 405 -26.86 1.29 -5.29
C GLN A 405 -25.80 2.39 -5.19
N GLN A 406 -26.12 3.60 -5.62
CA GLN A 406 -25.12 4.64 -5.82
C GLN A 406 -24.80 5.44 -4.55
N PHE A 407 -23.57 5.94 -4.50
CA PHE A 407 -23.20 7.04 -3.62
C PHE A 407 -23.22 8.35 -4.40
N ARG A 408 -23.77 9.40 -3.78
CA ARG A 408 -23.72 10.76 -4.30
C ARG A 408 -22.63 11.53 -3.58
N ARG A 409 -21.72 12.16 -4.34
CA ARG A 409 -20.77 13.11 -3.77
C ARG A 409 -21.51 14.28 -3.16
N THR A 410 -21.14 14.65 -1.94
CA THR A 410 -21.71 15.81 -1.25
C THR A 410 -20.99 17.08 -1.71
N ASN A 411 -21.51 18.24 -1.30
CA ASN A 411 -20.83 19.52 -1.51
C ASN A 411 -19.68 19.75 -0.51
N ILE A 412 -19.56 18.92 0.52
CA ILE A 412 -18.52 19.02 1.53
C ILE A 412 -17.25 18.35 0.99
N ARG A 413 -16.12 19.05 1.12
CA ARG A 413 -14.81 18.51 0.74
C ARG A 413 -13.99 18.25 1.99
N ILE A 414 -13.18 17.20 1.95
CA ILE A 414 -12.26 16.93 3.07
C ILE A 414 -11.20 18.04 3.17
N SER A 415 -10.86 18.68 2.03
CA SER A 415 -9.94 19.80 1.99
C SER A 415 -10.45 21.06 2.68
N ASP A 416 -11.76 21.20 2.90
CA ASP A 416 -12.34 22.39 3.54
C ASP A 416 -12.00 22.47 5.04
N GLU A 417 -11.65 21.33 5.64
CA GLU A 417 -11.23 21.23 7.04
C GLU A 417 -9.70 21.38 7.22
N LEU A 418 -8.97 21.71 6.14
CA LEU A 418 -7.51 21.71 6.11
C LEU A 418 -6.94 22.99 5.49
N ASN A 419 -5.81 23.44 6.04
CA ASN A 419 -4.98 24.49 5.46
C ASN A 419 -3.83 23.90 4.64
N ILE A 420 -4.13 23.51 3.40
CA ILE A 420 -3.14 23.00 2.44
C ILE A 420 -3.10 23.85 1.15
N PRO A 421 -1.96 23.85 0.42
CA PRO A 421 -1.86 24.55 -0.86
C PRO A 421 -2.97 24.15 -1.84
N GLU A 422 -3.54 25.14 -2.54
CA GLU A 422 -4.71 24.97 -3.42
C GLU A 422 -4.50 23.89 -4.48
N LYS A 423 -3.28 23.82 -5.04
CA LYS A 423 -2.90 22.80 -6.04
C LYS A 423 -3.08 21.35 -5.57
N PHE A 424 -3.13 21.11 -4.25
CA PHE A 424 -3.29 19.77 -3.68
C PHE A 424 -4.73 19.43 -3.28
N LYS A 425 -5.64 20.41 -3.17
CA LYS A 425 -7.01 20.19 -2.67
C LYS A 425 -7.81 19.26 -3.57
N ASN A 426 -7.83 19.52 -4.88
CA ASN A 426 -8.57 18.69 -5.84
C ASN A 426 -8.09 17.22 -5.84
N ILE A 427 -6.79 17.01 -5.66
CA ILE A 427 -6.20 15.67 -5.56
C ILE A 427 -6.67 15.01 -4.27
N LEU A 428 -6.64 15.73 -3.15
CA LEU A 428 -7.10 15.22 -1.86
C LEU A 428 -8.56 14.78 -1.91
N ASP A 429 -9.44 15.63 -2.44
CA ASP A 429 -10.87 15.36 -2.55
C ASP A 429 -11.18 14.22 -3.52
N SER A 430 -10.30 13.98 -4.50
CA SER A 430 -10.41 12.81 -5.37
C SER A 430 -10.03 11.50 -4.66
N PHE A 431 -9.12 11.56 -3.69
CA PHE A 431 -8.66 10.41 -2.93
C PHE A 431 -9.57 10.03 -1.77
N TYR A 432 -10.28 11.02 -1.22
CA TYR A 432 -11.12 10.94 -0.04
C TYR A 432 -12.45 11.69 -0.23
N PRO A 433 -13.24 11.36 -1.26
CA PRO A 433 -14.53 12.01 -1.50
C PRO A 433 -15.51 11.75 -0.34
N ILE A 434 -16.20 12.81 0.07
CA ILE A 434 -17.29 12.73 1.06
C ILE A 434 -18.60 12.48 0.33
N CYS A 435 -19.23 11.35 0.62
CA CYS A 435 -20.40 10.84 -0.08
C CYS A 435 -21.54 10.51 0.88
N SER A 436 -22.76 10.48 0.34
CA SER A 436 -23.94 9.91 0.99
C SER A 436 -24.52 8.79 0.12
N LEU A 437 -24.95 7.69 0.75
CA LEU A 437 -25.66 6.63 0.06
C LEU A 437 -27.04 7.16 -0.37
N ASN A 438 -27.42 6.93 -1.63
CA ASN A 438 -28.73 7.32 -2.15
C ASN A 438 -29.59 6.09 -2.49
N ASP A 439 -30.88 6.31 -2.78
CA ASP A 439 -31.82 5.27 -3.22
C ASP A 439 -31.88 5.13 -4.75
N GLU A 440 -30.83 5.57 -5.46
CA GLU A 440 -30.67 5.41 -6.90
C GLU A 440 -29.90 4.13 -7.20
N PHE A 441 -30.38 3.40 -8.20
CA PHE A 441 -29.81 2.13 -8.61
C PHE A 441 -29.49 2.20 -10.08
N ILE A 442 -28.35 1.65 -10.47
CA ILE A 442 -27.91 1.57 -11.85
C ILE A 442 -27.41 0.17 -12.18
N ILE A 443 -27.43 -0.15 -13.46
CA ILE A 443 -26.81 -1.35 -14.00
C ILE A 443 -25.51 -0.95 -14.69
N ILE A 444 -24.44 -1.67 -14.35
CA ILE A 444 -23.16 -1.58 -15.06
C ILE A 444 -22.71 -2.96 -15.52
N GLN A 445 -21.86 -3.00 -16.54
CA GLN A 445 -21.09 -4.21 -16.82
C GLN A 445 -20.16 -4.50 -15.65
N ALA A 446 -20.10 -5.75 -15.19
CA ALA A 446 -19.29 -6.15 -14.04
C ALA A 446 -17.79 -5.87 -14.27
N GLY A 447 -17.35 -5.85 -15.53
CA GLY A 447 -15.98 -5.47 -15.91
C GLY A 447 -15.63 -3.99 -15.71
N ASN A 448 -16.61 -3.11 -15.47
CA ASN A 448 -16.38 -1.69 -15.20
C ASN A 448 -16.10 -1.40 -13.71
N ILE A 449 -16.22 -2.41 -12.84
CA ILE A 449 -15.81 -2.33 -11.43
C ILE A 449 -14.29 -2.15 -11.38
N ARG A 450 -13.82 -1.10 -10.71
CA ARG A 450 -12.39 -0.74 -10.66
C ARG A 450 -11.71 -1.30 -9.42
N SER A 451 -12.22 -0.98 -8.24
CA SER A 451 -11.54 -1.26 -6.97
C SER A 451 -12.55 -1.44 -5.86
N LYS A 452 -12.17 -2.23 -4.85
CA LYS A 452 -12.90 -2.22 -3.57
C LYS A 452 -12.60 -0.91 -2.86
N CYS A 453 -13.57 -0.39 -2.12
CA CYS A 453 -13.38 0.80 -1.32
C CYS A 453 -13.59 0.51 0.16
N ILE A 454 -13.12 1.44 0.98
CA ILE A 454 -13.33 1.46 2.43
C ILE A 454 -14.11 2.73 2.73
N SER A 455 -15.19 2.58 3.51
CA SER A 455 -15.95 3.69 4.06
C SER A 455 -15.45 4.00 5.47
N VAL A 456 -15.26 5.28 5.77
CA VAL A 456 -15.00 5.80 7.10
C VAL A 456 -16.08 6.82 7.44
N PRO A 457 -16.78 6.70 8.58
CA PRO A 457 -17.74 7.70 9.02
C PRO A 457 -17.10 9.09 9.13
N PHE A 458 -17.77 10.10 8.56
CA PHE A 458 -17.29 11.47 8.54
C PHE A 458 -18.45 12.44 8.77
N LYS A 459 -18.56 12.98 9.99
CA LYS A 459 -19.75 13.72 10.44
C LYS A 459 -21.02 12.87 10.21
N GLN A 460 -21.98 13.36 9.42
CA GLN A 460 -23.21 12.64 9.03
C GLN A 460 -23.10 11.90 7.68
N TYR A 461 -21.92 11.89 7.06
CA TYR A 461 -21.63 11.33 5.75
C TYR A 461 -20.57 10.22 5.84
N GLU A 462 -20.16 9.70 4.69
CA GLU A 462 -19.11 8.70 4.56
C GLU A 462 -17.95 9.23 3.72
N CYS A 463 -16.73 9.12 4.23
CA CYS A 463 -15.52 9.32 3.44
C CYS A 463 -15.12 8.00 2.79
N ILE A 464 -15.11 7.95 1.46
CA ILE A 464 -14.79 6.74 0.69
C ILE A 464 -13.35 6.80 0.22
N SER A 465 -12.60 5.71 0.42
CA SER A 465 -11.22 5.56 -0.09
C SER A 465 -11.09 4.32 -0.97
N GLU A 466 -10.58 4.48 -2.19
CA GLU A 466 -10.24 3.35 -3.07
C GLU A 466 -9.02 2.58 -2.54
N ARG A 467 -9.15 1.26 -2.44
CA ARG A 467 -8.02 0.35 -2.27
C ARG A 467 -7.52 -0.09 -3.64
N ARG A 468 -6.57 0.69 -4.19
CA ARG A 468 -6.06 0.55 -5.56
C ARG A 468 -5.36 -0.79 -5.86
N ILE A 469 -4.78 -1.42 -4.83
CA ILE A 469 -4.10 -2.71 -4.94
C ILE A 469 -4.84 -3.75 -4.07
N ASN A 470 -5.37 -4.77 -4.74
CA ASN A 470 -6.06 -5.88 -4.08
C ASN A 470 -5.09 -6.97 -3.59
N TYR A 471 -3.98 -7.18 -4.28
CA TYR A 471 -2.96 -8.19 -3.95
C TYR A 471 -1.61 -7.50 -3.84
N GLU A 472 -1.25 -7.16 -2.62
CA GLU A 472 0.10 -6.73 -2.32
C GLU A 472 0.77 -7.93 -1.65
N HIS A 473 1.69 -8.58 -2.37
CA HIS A 473 2.61 -9.57 -1.80
C HIS A 473 2.00 -10.91 -1.30
N ASP A 474 0.86 -11.34 -1.86
CA ASP A 474 0.31 -12.69 -1.70
C ASP A 474 0.68 -13.63 -2.86
#